data_AF-L0EKE9-F1
#
_entry.id   AF-L0EKE9-F1
#
_cell.length_a   1.000
_cell.length_b   1.000
_cell.length_c   1.000
_cell.angle_alpha   90.00
_cell.angle_beta   90.00
_cell.angle_gamma   90.00
#
_symmetry.space_group_name_H-M   'P 1'
#
loop_
_entity.id
_entity.type
_entity.pdbx_description
1 polymer ?
#
loop_
_entity_poly.entity_id
_entity_poly.type
_entity_poly.pdbx_seq_one_letter_code
_entity_poly.pdbx_strand_id
1 'polypeptide(L)'
;MSRCDRCGGEMKNMKTSNERPFEGGTLVVTDVPAQKCECDELILVGDGALIAGYANHLRNANVIGRVQVSLDDLKRKFTVQDFLPKNACNT
;
A
#
# COMPACT_ATOMS: atom_id res chain seq x y z
N MET A 1 -19.77 0.41 15.87
CA MET A 1 -18.35 -0.02 15.99
C MET A 1 -18.24 -1.36 15.30
N SER A 2 -17.36 -1.48 14.30
CA SER A 2 -17.14 -2.77 13.62
C SER A 2 -16.32 -3.69 14.53
N ARG A 3 -16.73 -4.95 14.63
CA ARG A 3 -15.98 -5.99 15.34
C ARG A 3 -15.17 -6.80 14.35
N CYS A 4 -13.99 -7.24 14.76
CA CYS A 4 -13.12 -8.08 13.97
C CYS A 4 -13.75 -9.48 13.85
N ASP A 5 -14.04 -9.96 12.64
CA ASP A 5 -14.63 -11.29 12.43
C ASP A 5 -13.78 -12.45 12.96
N ARG A 6 -12.46 -12.24 13.12
CA ARG A 6 -11.52 -13.28 13.59
C ARG A 6 -11.45 -13.45 15.10
N CYS A 7 -11.35 -12.36 15.86
CA CYS A 7 -11.20 -12.41 17.33
C CYS A 7 -12.32 -11.73 18.10
N GLY A 8 -13.32 -11.15 17.43
CA GLY A 8 -14.43 -10.42 18.07
C GLY A 8 -14.01 -9.10 18.73
N GLY A 9 -12.72 -8.77 18.74
CA GLY A 9 -12.17 -7.54 19.27
C GLY A 9 -12.62 -6.30 18.48
N GLU A 10 -12.49 -5.14 19.09
CA GLU A 10 -12.87 -3.88 18.46
C GLU A 10 -11.90 -3.50 17.34
N MET A 11 -12.44 -3.21 16.15
CA MET A 11 -11.62 -2.64 15.07
C MET A 11 -11.39 -1.16 15.35
N LYS A 12 -10.11 -0.78 15.39
CA LYS A 12 -9.66 0.60 15.56
C LYS A 12 -9.07 1.08 14.25
N ASN A 13 -9.58 2.21 13.76
CA ASN A 13 -8.94 2.92 12.66
C ASN A 13 -7.66 3.56 13.19
N MET A 14 -6.54 3.27 12.55
CA MET A 14 -5.25 3.88 12.86
C MET A 14 -4.49 4.19 11.58
N LYS A 15 -3.44 4.99 11.70
CA LYS A 15 -2.45 5.16 10.65
C LYS A 15 -1.26 4.26 10.95
N THR A 16 -0.81 3.54 9.94
CA THR A 16 0.38 2.69 10.01
C THR A 16 1.37 3.08 8.91
N SER A 17 2.57 2.50 8.99
CA SER A 17 3.57 2.55 7.93
C SER A 17 3.67 1.19 7.28
N ASN A 18 3.70 1.15 5.95
CA ASN A 18 3.88 -0.07 5.18
C ASN A 18 5.28 -0.07 4.57
N GLU A 19 6.08 -1.07 4.91
CA GLU A 19 7.42 -1.26 4.37
C GLU A 19 7.38 -2.38 3.34
N ARG A 20 7.87 -2.09 2.14
CA ARG A 20 7.88 -3.04 1.03
C ARG A 20 9.27 -3.10 0.39
N PRO A 21 9.93 -4.26 0.40
CA PRO A 21 11.17 -4.43 -0.34
C PRO A 21 10.90 -4.42 -1.85
N PHE A 22 11.83 -3.89 -2.61
CA PHE A 22 11.86 -4.00 -4.07
C PHE A 22 13.31 -4.18 -4.54
N GLU A 23 13.49 -4.64 -5.77
CA GLU A 23 14.83 -4.84 -6.33
C GLU A 23 15.55 -3.49 -6.47
N GLY A 24 16.62 -3.31 -5.68
CA GLY A 24 17.33 -2.04 -5.55
C GLY A 24 17.17 -1.37 -4.18
N GLY A 25 16.17 -1.73 -3.36
CA GLY A 25 16.03 -1.11 -2.04
C GLY A 25 14.73 -1.37 -1.29
N THR A 26 14.24 -0.35 -0.56
CA THR A 26 13.06 -0.48 0.30
C THR A 26 12.18 0.75 0.19
N LEU A 27 10.90 0.52 -0.10
CA LEU A 27 9.86 1.55 -0.10
C LEU A 27 9.21 1.57 1.28
N VAL A 28 9.12 2.76 1.88
CA VAL A 28 8.45 3.00 3.14
C VAL A 28 7.31 3.99 2.88
N VAL A 29 6.07 3.52 3.02
CA VAL A 29 4.88 4.35 2.85
C VAL A 29 4.29 4.67 4.20
N THR A 30 4.26 5.95 4.57
CA THR A 30 3.69 6.42 5.85
C THR A 30 2.23 6.85 5.69
N ASP A 31 1.54 7.03 6.81
CA ASP A 31 0.15 7.52 6.86
C ASP A 31 -0.86 6.60 6.15
N VAL A 32 -0.59 5.29 6.12
CA VAL A 32 -1.50 4.31 5.53
C VAL A 32 -2.67 4.07 6.49
N PRO A 33 -3.91 4.37 6.11
CA PRO A 33 -5.07 4.07 6.94
C PRO A 33 -5.24 2.55 7.01
N ALA A 34 -5.23 2.04 8.24
CA ALA A 34 -5.39 0.64 8.56
C ALA A 34 -6.47 0.46 9.63
N GLN A 35 -7.18 -0.64 9.55
CA GLN A 35 -8.07 -1.12 10.60
C GLN A 35 -7.34 -2.22 11.35
N LYS A 36 -7.01 -1.95 12.60
CA LYS A 36 -6.30 -2.90 13.46
C LYS A 36 -7.24 -3.45 14.52
N CYS A 37 -7.19 -4.76 14.70
CA CYS A 37 -7.74 -5.46 15.86
C CYS A 37 -6.60 -6.24 16.53
N GLU A 38 -6.85 -6.85 17.68
CA GLU A 38 -5.79 -7.54 18.44
C GLU A 38 -5.14 -8.71 17.67
N CYS A 39 -5.89 -9.30 16.74
CA CYS A 39 -5.45 -10.45 15.96
C CYS A 39 -5.14 -10.15 14.48
N ASP A 40 -5.42 -8.94 13.99
CA ASP A 40 -5.36 -8.65 12.56
C ASP A 40 -5.09 -7.17 12.24
N GLU A 41 -4.53 -6.91 11.07
CA GLU A 41 -4.31 -5.56 10.54
C GLU A 41 -4.72 -5.54 9.07
N LEU A 42 -5.75 -4.75 8.79
CA LEU A 42 -6.39 -4.66 7.49
C LEU A 42 -6.09 -3.31 6.87
N ILE A 43 -5.48 -3.31 5.69
CA ILE A 43 -5.37 -2.14 4.83
C ILE A 43 -6.36 -2.25 3.68
N LEU A 44 -6.81 -1.11 3.15
CA LEU A 44 -7.65 -1.09 1.97
C LEU A 44 -6.91 -1.73 0.79
N VAL A 45 -7.56 -2.64 0.07
CA VAL A 45 -6.98 -3.36 -1.07
C VAL A 45 -6.45 -2.37 -2.12
N GLY A 46 -7.17 -1.29 -2.38
CA GLY A 46 -6.74 -0.23 -3.32
C GLY A 46 -5.45 0.47 -2.89
N ASP A 47 -5.27 0.71 -1.59
CA ASP A 47 -4.06 1.35 -1.05
C ASP A 47 -2.87 0.38 -1.12
N GLY A 48 -3.09 -0.89 -0.77
CA GLY A 48 -2.09 -1.95 -0.92
C GLY A 48 -1.66 -2.16 -2.38
N ALA A 49 -2.61 -2.09 -3.33
CA ALA A 49 -2.34 -2.19 -4.75
C ALA A 49 -1.53 -0.98 -5.27
N LEU A 50 -1.85 0.24 -4.80
CA LEU A 50 -1.10 1.44 -5.17
C LEU A 50 0.36 1.38 -4.69
N ILE A 51 0.57 0.96 -3.43
CA ILE A 51 1.92 0.76 -2.86
C ILE A 51 2.69 -0.32 -3.65
N ALA A 52 2.02 -1.41 -4.02
CA ALA A 52 2.61 -2.47 -4.84
C ALA A 52 3.06 -1.95 -6.22
N GLY A 53 2.17 -1.20 -6.88
CA GLY A 53 2.41 -0.62 -8.18
C GLY A 53 3.57 0.36 -8.15
N TYR A 54 3.65 1.20 -7.12
CA TYR A 54 4.75 2.15 -6.96
C TYR A 54 6.09 1.47 -6.67
N ALA A 55 6.12 0.43 -5.84
CA ALA A 55 7.33 -0.37 -5.63
C ALA A 55 7.83 -0.99 -6.95
N ASN A 56 6.92 -1.48 -7.78
CA ASN A 56 7.26 -2.00 -9.10
C ASN A 56 7.75 -0.90 -10.05
N HIS A 57 7.17 0.30 -9.98
CA HIS A 57 7.61 1.46 -10.75
C HIS A 57 9.04 1.87 -10.37
N LEU A 58 9.37 1.91 -9.07
CA LEU A 58 10.72 2.20 -8.58
C LEU A 58 11.74 1.17 -9.06
N ARG A 59 11.37 -0.11 -9.03
CA ARG A 59 12.18 -1.19 -9.61
C ARG A 59 12.44 -0.94 -11.10
N ASN A 60 11.39 -0.70 -11.89
CA ASN A 60 11.53 -0.49 -13.33
C ASN A 60 12.35 0.77 -13.68
N ALA A 61 12.34 1.77 -12.79
CA ALA A 61 13.15 2.97 -12.88
C ALA A 61 14.60 2.79 -12.38
N ASN A 62 14.99 1.58 -11.94
CA ASN A 62 16.31 1.25 -11.37
C ASN A 62 16.70 2.16 -10.18
N VAL A 63 15.73 2.52 -9.34
CA VAL A 63 16.00 3.30 -8.12
C VAL A 63 16.71 2.40 -7.11
N ILE A 64 17.78 2.91 -6.50
CA ILE A 64 18.56 2.20 -5.48
C ILE A 64 18.45 2.93 -4.14
N GLY A 65 18.21 2.17 -3.07
CA GLY A 65 18.19 2.68 -1.70
C GLY A 65 16.79 2.79 -1.08
N ARG A 66 16.69 3.57 -0.01
CA ARG A 66 15.45 3.74 0.77
C ARG A 66 14.64 4.89 0.21
N VAL A 67 13.40 4.60 -0.21
CA VAL A 67 12.43 5.60 -0.67
C VAL A 67 11.35 5.72 0.39
N GLN A 68 11.10 6.93 0.90
CA GLN A 68 10.05 7.19 1.87
C GLN A 68 9.06 8.22 1.33
N VAL A 69 7.77 7.87 1.35
CA VAL A 69 6.69 8.72 0.82
C VAL A 69 5.45 8.57 1.70
N SER A 70 4.59 9.59 1.73
CA SER A 70 3.27 9.48 2.36
C SER A 70 2.27 8.83 1.40
N LEU A 71 1.27 8.11 1.92
CA LEU A 71 0.20 7.58 1.06
C LEU A 71 -0.59 8.69 0.35
N ASP A 72 -0.75 9.84 0.99
CA ASP A 72 -1.46 10.99 0.40
C ASP A 72 -0.72 11.54 -0.82
N ASP A 73 0.61 11.72 -0.73
CA ASP A 73 1.46 12.11 -1.87
C ASP A 73 1.36 11.11 -3.02
N LEU A 74 1.35 9.82 -2.70
CA LEU A 74 1.19 8.75 -3.67
C LEU A 74 -0.15 8.86 -4.40
N LYS A 75 -1.25 9.05 -3.67
CA LYS A 75 -2.60 9.20 -4.23
C LYS A 75 -2.80 10.48 -5.05
N ARG A 76 -2.06 11.55 -4.75
CA ARG A 76 -2.11 12.79 -5.53
C ARG A 76 -1.44 12.67 -6.89
N LYS A 77 -0.42 11.83 -7.00
CA LYS A 77 0.40 11.70 -8.22
C LYS A 77 0.09 10.47 -9.05
N PHE A 78 -0.38 9.40 -8.42
CA PHE A 78 -0.56 8.11 -9.06
C PHE A 78 -1.91 7.50 -8.71
N THR A 79 -2.46 6.78 -9.67
CA THR A 79 -3.60 5.90 -9.47
C THR A 79 -3.17 4.46 -9.69
N VAL A 80 -3.98 3.50 -9.22
CA VAL A 80 -3.69 2.07 -9.47
C VAL A 80 -3.62 1.77 -10.98
N GLN A 81 -4.39 2.49 -11.79
CA GLN A 81 -4.43 2.33 -13.24
C GLN A 81 -3.09 2.65 -13.93
N ASP A 82 -2.29 3.57 -13.35
CA ASP A 82 -0.96 3.90 -13.87
C ASP A 82 0.02 2.72 -13.80
N PHE A 83 -0.27 1.73 -12.95
CA PHE A 83 0.58 0.56 -12.73
C PHE A 83 0.03 -0.72 -13.38
N LEU A 84 -1.16 -0.67 -13.99
CA LEU A 84 -1.72 -1.79 -14.70
C LEU A 84 -1.16 -1.87 -16.14
N PRO A 85 -0.86 -3.07 -16.65
CA PRO A 85 -0.43 -3.22 -18.04
C PRO A 85 -1.55 -2.75 -18.98
N LYS A 86 -1.21 -1.88 -19.94
CA LYS A 86 -2.15 -1.31 -20.92
C LYS A 86 -2.92 -2.35 -21.75
N ASN A 87 -2.52 -3.62 -21.71
CA ASN A 87 -3.13 -4.72 -22.46
C ASN A 87 -4.20 -5.50 -21.66
N ALA A 88 -4.54 -5.11 -20.43
CA ALA A 88 -5.50 -5.86 -19.60
C ALA A 88 -6.99 -5.69 -20.00
N CYS A 89 -7.31 -4.84 -20.98
CA CYS A 89 -8.69 -4.57 -21.43
C CYS A 89 -9.02 -5.04 -22.85
N ASN A 90 -8.23 -5.96 -23.44
CA ASN A 90 -8.56 -6.57 -24.73
C ASN A 90 -8.58 -8.10 -24.62
N THR A 91 -9.64 -8.67 -24.07
CA THR A 91 -10.07 -10.05 -24.38
C THR A 91 -11.58 -10.14 -24.18
#